data_AF-A0A1G3FRN6-F1
#
_entry.id   AF-A0A1G3FRN6-F1
#
_cell.length_a   1.000
_cell.length_b   1.000
_cell.length_c   1.000
_cell.angle_alpha   90.00
_cell.angle_beta   90.00
_cell.angle_gamma   90.00
#
_symmetry.space_group_name_H-M   'P 1'
#
loop_
_entity.id
_entity.type
_entity.pdbx_description
1 polymer ?
#
loop_
_entity_poly.entity_id
_entity_poly.type
_entity_poly.pdbx_seq_one_letter_code
_entity_poly.pdbx_strand_id
1 'polypeptide(L)'
;MPDLPIRLAVALIALWPGACFALPADLCDRAAERAARASGIPPEILLALTRTETGRDGPRGFDPWPWAVNHAGQGHWFDTAALAEAYVAEQIGQGAGNLDIGCFQLNYRWHGAAFASLADMFDPDRNATYAADYLASHYQRTGDWIAAAGAYHSATEAYATRYMARFSDILDSLSPIRLAAALPQDTGGALRQNRYPLLAGGQGAGGSLVPRSTGGAALFGGRLP
;
A
#
# COMPACT_ATOMS: atom_id res chain seq x y z
N MET A 1 -43.82 -54.19 22.90
CA MET A 1 -42.62 -53.92 22.08
C MET A 1 -42.66 -52.42 21.77
N PRO A 2 -41.60 -51.65 22.07
CA PRO A 2 -41.71 -50.21 22.27
C PRO A 2 -41.68 -49.41 20.97
N ASP A 3 -42.50 -48.37 20.91
CA ASP A 3 -42.44 -47.30 19.93
C ASP A 3 -41.18 -46.44 20.17
N LEU A 4 -40.35 -46.31 19.13
CA LEU A 4 -39.14 -45.48 19.14
C LEU A 4 -39.45 -44.13 18.46
N PRO A 5 -39.49 -42.99 19.18
CA PRO A 5 -39.60 -41.70 18.51
C PRO A 5 -38.24 -41.29 17.95
N ILE A 6 -38.16 -41.20 16.62
CA ILE A 6 -37.05 -40.59 15.89
C ILE A 6 -36.96 -39.13 16.32
N ARG A 7 -36.02 -38.81 17.22
CA ARG A 7 -35.65 -37.43 17.52
C ARG A 7 -34.78 -36.94 16.36
N LEU A 8 -35.34 -36.09 15.51
CA LEU A 8 -34.56 -35.27 14.58
C LEU A 8 -33.59 -34.40 15.41
N ALA A 9 -32.32 -34.77 15.42
CA ALA A 9 -31.26 -33.88 15.85
C ALA A 9 -31.03 -32.86 14.72
N VAL A 10 -31.66 -31.68 14.84
CA VAL A 10 -31.31 -30.53 13.99
C VAL A 10 -29.94 -30.05 14.44
N ALA A 11 -28.90 -30.41 13.68
CA ALA A 11 -27.57 -29.87 13.85
C ALA A 11 -27.58 -28.39 13.44
N LEU A 12 -27.61 -27.49 14.42
CA LEU A 12 -27.34 -26.07 14.23
C LEU A 12 -25.86 -25.91 13.90
N ILE A 13 -25.53 -25.84 12.61
CA ILE A 13 -24.22 -25.39 12.14
C ILE A 13 -24.14 -23.89 12.46
N ALA A 14 -23.51 -23.56 13.59
CA ALA A 14 -23.15 -22.19 13.91
C ALA A 14 -22.13 -21.71 12.87
N LEU A 15 -22.57 -20.85 11.94
CA LEU A 15 -21.69 -20.06 11.09
C LEU A 15 -20.93 -19.08 11.99
N TRP A 16 -19.82 -19.52 12.59
CA TRP A 16 -18.88 -18.61 13.21
C TRP A 16 -18.27 -17.75 12.11
N PRO A 17 -18.41 -16.41 12.16
CA PRO A 17 -17.60 -15.57 11.29
C PRO A 17 -16.15 -15.85 11.66
N GLY A 18 -15.40 -16.42 10.71
CA GLY A 18 -13.97 -16.65 10.89
C GLY A 18 -13.32 -15.31 11.27
N ALA A 19 -12.64 -15.28 12.41
CA ALA A 19 -11.86 -14.13 12.81
C ALA A 19 -10.81 -13.90 11.72
N CYS A 20 -10.98 -12.84 10.94
CA CYS A 20 -9.97 -12.38 10.00
C CYS A 20 -8.88 -11.69 10.83
N PHE A 21 -7.84 -12.46 11.21
CA PHE A 21 -6.67 -11.87 11.83
C PHE A 21 -5.92 -11.08 10.76
N ALA A 22 -5.69 -9.80 11.03
CA ALA A 22 -4.83 -8.97 10.18
C ALA A 22 -3.43 -9.61 10.15
N LEU A 23 -2.87 -9.75 8.95
CA LEU A 23 -1.53 -10.28 8.81
C LEU A 23 -0.53 -9.26 9.38
N PRO A 24 0.61 -9.69 9.96
CA PRO A 24 1.63 -8.76 10.45
C PRO A 24 2.08 -7.75 9.37
N ALA A 25 2.12 -8.19 8.12
CA ALA A 25 2.44 -7.36 6.98
C ALA A 25 1.46 -6.18 6.76
N ASP A 26 0.18 -6.34 7.15
CA ASP A 26 -0.81 -5.25 7.10
C ASP A 26 -0.46 -4.10 8.06
N LEU A 27 0.31 -4.37 9.13
CA LEU A 27 0.78 -3.33 10.04
C LEU A 27 1.77 -2.41 9.34
N CYS A 28 2.75 -2.98 8.62
CA CYS A 28 3.72 -2.20 7.85
C CYS A 28 3.07 -1.49 6.67
N ASP A 29 2.22 -2.17 5.90
CA ASP A 29 1.56 -1.58 4.73
C ASP A 29 0.67 -0.38 5.13
N ARG A 30 -0.16 -0.52 6.17
CA ARG A 30 -1.02 0.58 6.62
C ARG A 30 -0.24 1.75 7.19
N ALA A 31 0.87 1.48 7.90
CA ALA A 31 1.75 2.52 8.40
C ALA A 31 2.46 3.26 7.25
N ALA A 32 2.98 2.52 6.27
CA ALA A 32 3.58 3.07 5.06
C ALA A 32 2.60 3.99 4.32
N GLU A 33 1.35 3.56 4.13
CA GLU A 33 0.33 4.37 3.48
C GLU A 33 -0.05 5.63 4.27
N ARG A 34 -0.15 5.54 5.60
CA ARG A 34 -0.44 6.70 6.45
C ARG A 34 0.71 7.71 6.40
N ALA A 35 1.94 7.24 6.56
CA ALA A 35 3.13 8.08 6.50
C ALA A 35 3.28 8.74 5.13
N ALA A 36 3.07 7.98 4.04
CA ALA A 36 3.10 8.50 2.66
C ALA A 36 2.10 9.64 2.45
N ARG A 37 0.85 9.45 2.90
CA ARG A 37 -0.18 10.50 2.83
C ARG A 37 0.19 11.74 3.64
N ALA A 38 0.78 11.56 4.83
CA ALA A 38 1.14 12.67 5.70
C ALA A 38 2.34 13.48 5.18
N SER A 39 3.31 12.83 4.53
CA SER A 39 4.52 13.46 4.00
C SER A 39 4.43 13.87 2.53
N GLY A 40 3.36 13.49 1.83
CA GLY A 40 3.19 13.74 0.39
C GLY A 40 4.05 12.84 -0.51
N ILE A 41 4.66 11.79 0.05
CA ILE A 41 5.40 10.79 -0.71
C ILE A 41 4.39 9.89 -1.45
N PRO A 42 4.62 9.51 -2.73
CA PRO A 42 3.76 8.54 -3.39
C PRO A 42 3.73 7.21 -2.62
N PRO A 43 2.56 6.65 -2.29
CA PRO A 43 2.46 5.47 -1.42
C PRO A 43 3.29 4.26 -1.88
N GLU A 44 3.41 4.06 -3.19
CA GLU A 44 4.20 2.99 -3.80
C GLU A 44 5.68 3.06 -3.41
N ILE A 45 6.22 4.26 -3.15
CA ILE A 45 7.61 4.43 -2.71
C ILE A 45 7.80 3.84 -1.31
N LEU A 46 6.92 4.14 -0.36
CA LEU A 46 7.04 3.59 1.01
C LEU A 46 6.64 2.11 1.07
N LEU A 47 5.69 1.67 0.24
CA LEU A 47 5.33 0.25 0.12
C LEU A 47 6.45 -0.58 -0.49
N ALA A 48 7.17 -0.04 -1.48
CA ALA A 48 8.37 -0.67 -2.02
C ALA A 48 9.48 -0.66 -0.95
N LEU A 49 9.70 0.47 -0.27
CA LEU A 49 10.76 0.62 0.72
C LEU A 49 10.64 -0.42 1.85
N THR A 50 9.47 -0.55 2.48
CA THR A 50 9.28 -1.52 3.58
C THR A 50 9.53 -2.97 3.14
N ARG A 51 9.22 -3.31 1.89
CA ARG A 51 9.52 -4.61 1.29
C ARG A 51 10.99 -4.78 0.96
N THR A 52 11.66 -3.76 0.45
CA THR A 52 13.12 -3.80 0.21
C THR A 52 13.87 -4.05 1.52
N GLU A 53 13.40 -3.44 2.61
CA GLU A 53 14.00 -3.52 3.95
C GLU A 53 13.72 -4.85 4.67
N THR A 54 12.46 -5.22 4.82
CA THR A 54 12.06 -6.37 5.68
C THR A 54 11.39 -7.51 4.94
N GLY A 55 11.17 -7.35 3.64
CA GLY A 55 10.36 -8.25 2.85
C GLY A 55 10.88 -9.68 2.89
N ARG A 56 9.94 -10.60 3.04
CA ARG A 56 10.18 -12.04 3.06
C ARG A 56 9.01 -12.78 2.43
N ASP A 57 9.23 -14.05 2.11
CA ASP A 57 8.13 -14.92 1.70
C ASP A 57 7.09 -15.01 2.82
N GLY A 58 5.85 -14.73 2.45
CA GLY A 58 4.68 -14.67 3.31
C GLY A 58 3.40 -15.03 2.56
N PRO A 59 2.24 -15.00 3.25
CA PRO A 59 0.98 -15.46 2.69
C PRO A 59 0.51 -14.68 1.45
N ARG A 60 0.93 -13.42 1.29
CA ARG A 60 0.58 -12.58 0.13
C ARG A 60 1.74 -12.47 -0.87
N GLY A 61 2.71 -13.36 -0.81
CA GLY A 61 3.93 -13.32 -1.61
C GLY A 61 5.05 -12.65 -0.84
N PHE A 62 5.58 -11.53 -1.33
CA PHE A 62 6.68 -10.83 -0.69
C PHE A 62 6.16 -9.77 0.31
N ASP A 63 6.07 -10.18 1.57
CA ASP A 63 5.42 -9.46 2.65
C ASP A 63 6.44 -8.77 3.57
N PRO A 64 6.25 -7.48 3.94
CA PRO A 64 7.04 -6.82 4.98
C PRO A 64 6.71 -7.37 6.37
N TRP A 65 7.60 -7.15 7.35
CA TRP A 65 7.44 -7.69 8.70
C TRP A 65 7.74 -6.64 9.79
N PRO A 66 6.79 -6.36 10.71
CA PRO A 66 6.91 -5.25 11.67
C PRO A 66 7.90 -5.50 12.80
N TRP A 67 8.17 -6.77 13.12
CA TRP A 67 9.06 -7.15 14.20
C TRP A 67 10.32 -7.85 13.65
N ALA A 68 10.83 -7.31 12.54
CA ALA A 68 12.09 -7.73 11.96
C ALA A 68 13.25 -6.98 12.62
N VAL A 69 14.34 -7.68 12.84
CA VAL A 69 15.60 -7.14 13.36
C VAL A 69 16.73 -7.63 12.49
N ASN A 70 17.52 -6.73 11.91
CA ASN A 70 18.83 -7.08 11.40
C ASN A 70 19.86 -6.86 12.50
N HIS A 71 20.63 -7.88 12.86
CA HIS A 71 21.75 -7.76 13.78
C HIS A 71 23.05 -8.05 13.03
N ALA A 72 23.81 -6.99 12.74
CA ALA A 72 25.11 -7.07 12.06
C ALA A 72 25.09 -7.93 10.78
N GLY A 73 24.04 -7.79 9.96
CA GLY A 73 23.83 -8.52 8.72
C GLY A 73 22.97 -9.78 8.85
N GLN A 74 22.61 -10.20 10.07
CA GLN A 74 21.79 -11.39 10.31
C GLN A 74 20.35 -10.99 10.59
N GLY A 75 19.42 -11.45 9.75
CA GLY A 75 17.99 -11.20 9.92
C GLY A 75 17.36 -12.10 11.00
N HIS A 76 16.53 -11.50 11.83
CA HIS A 76 15.70 -12.16 12.84
C HIS A 76 14.26 -11.66 12.70
N TRP A 77 13.29 -12.58 12.74
CA TRP A 77 11.86 -12.25 12.61
C TRP A 77 11.12 -12.84 13.79
N PHE A 78 10.46 -11.97 14.56
CA PHE A 78 9.75 -12.36 15.77
C PHE A 78 8.24 -12.31 15.55
N ASP A 79 7.51 -13.11 16.32
CA ASP A 79 6.03 -13.17 16.22
C ASP A 79 5.33 -12.01 16.93
N THR A 80 6.03 -11.27 17.79
CA THR A 80 5.46 -10.15 18.55
C THR A 80 6.50 -9.04 18.77
N ALA A 81 6.01 -7.82 18.99
CA ALA A 81 6.84 -6.68 19.37
C ALA A 81 7.66 -6.96 20.63
N ALA A 82 7.01 -7.52 21.66
CA ALA A 82 7.66 -7.81 22.94
C ALA A 82 8.87 -8.75 22.82
N LEU A 83 8.79 -9.78 21.95
CA LEU A 83 9.92 -10.69 21.70
C LEU A 83 11.07 -9.97 20.98
N ALA A 84 10.76 -9.14 19.98
CA ALA A 84 11.76 -8.38 19.25
C ALA A 84 12.43 -7.31 20.13
N GLU A 85 11.64 -6.61 20.95
CA GLU A 85 12.12 -5.63 21.93
C GLU A 85 13.02 -6.27 22.97
N ALA A 86 12.63 -7.42 23.52
CA ALA A 86 13.44 -8.16 24.49
C ALA A 86 14.80 -8.58 23.87
N TYR A 87 14.77 -9.09 22.64
CA TYR A 87 15.98 -9.45 21.91
C TYR A 87 16.90 -8.23 21.70
N VAL A 88 16.37 -7.12 21.17
CA VAL A 88 17.14 -5.90 20.92
C VAL A 88 17.71 -5.32 22.21
N ALA A 89 16.90 -5.27 23.29
CA ALA A 89 17.35 -4.79 24.59
C ALA A 89 18.51 -5.64 25.15
N GLU A 90 18.43 -6.97 25.01
CA GLU A 90 19.52 -7.87 25.38
C GLU A 90 20.79 -7.59 24.56
N GLN A 91 20.67 -7.47 23.23
CA GLN A 91 21.84 -7.22 22.37
C GLN A 91 22.50 -5.86 22.68
N ILE A 92 21.71 -4.82 22.94
CA ILE A 92 22.22 -3.52 23.38
C ILE A 92 22.96 -3.65 24.72
N GLY A 93 22.42 -4.41 25.67
CA GLY A 93 23.08 -4.70 26.95
C GLY A 93 24.42 -5.43 26.80
N GLN A 94 24.57 -6.19 25.71
CA GLN A 94 25.83 -6.85 25.33
C GLN A 94 26.77 -5.96 24.49
N GLY A 95 26.39 -4.71 24.24
CA GLY A 95 27.20 -3.73 23.51
C GLY A 95 26.97 -3.72 21.99
N ALA A 96 25.96 -4.43 21.48
CA ALA A 96 25.60 -4.36 20.07
C ALA A 96 24.96 -2.99 19.76
N GLY A 97 25.47 -2.32 18.72
CA GLY A 97 24.89 -1.06 18.22
C GLY A 97 24.36 -1.16 16.79
N ASN A 98 24.81 -2.14 16.01
CA ASN A 98 24.40 -2.28 14.62
C ASN A 98 23.16 -3.17 14.51
N LEU A 99 22.02 -2.58 14.83
CA LEU A 99 20.71 -3.23 14.88
C LEU A 99 19.71 -2.44 14.03
N ASP A 100 19.16 -3.01 12.97
CA ASP A 100 18.13 -2.37 12.16
C ASP A 100 16.75 -2.86 12.58
N ILE A 101 15.81 -1.93 12.81
CA ILE A 101 14.58 -2.21 13.56
C ILE A 101 13.33 -1.93 12.72
N GLY A 102 12.42 -2.90 12.72
CA GLY A 102 11.04 -2.75 12.31
C GLY A 102 10.82 -2.66 10.80
N CYS A 103 9.61 -2.26 10.41
CA CYS A 103 9.11 -2.23 9.03
C CYS A 103 10.04 -1.56 8.01
N PHE A 104 10.82 -0.55 8.44
CA PHE A 104 11.71 0.25 7.61
C PHE A 104 13.19 0.11 7.99
N GLN A 105 13.53 -0.88 8.83
CA GLN A 105 14.91 -1.22 9.21
C GLN A 105 15.74 0.01 9.62
N LEU A 106 15.19 0.80 10.55
CA LEU A 106 15.90 1.97 11.07
C LEU A 106 16.99 1.52 12.03
N ASN A 107 18.25 1.86 11.70
CA ASN A 107 19.40 1.49 12.51
C ASN A 107 19.38 2.18 13.89
N TYR A 108 19.46 1.40 14.96
CA TYR A 108 19.43 1.87 16.35
C TYR A 108 20.54 2.86 16.67
N ARG A 109 21.79 2.58 16.26
CA ARG A 109 22.92 3.46 16.56
C ARG A 109 22.78 4.84 15.95
N TRP A 110 22.19 4.94 14.75
CA TRP A 110 22.08 6.21 14.02
C TRP A 110 20.78 6.95 14.29
N HIS A 111 19.67 6.21 14.44
CA HIS A 111 18.33 6.80 14.48
C HIS A 111 17.62 6.62 15.83
N GLY A 112 18.12 5.76 16.72
CA GLY A 112 17.44 5.41 17.97
C GLY A 112 17.17 6.59 18.89
N ALA A 113 18.05 7.61 18.91
CA ALA A 113 17.87 8.81 19.72
C ALA A 113 16.67 9.69 19.31
N ALA A 114 16.11 9.49 18.11
CA ALA A 114 14.90 10.18 17.68
C ALA A 114 13.60 9.57 18.23
N PHE A 115 13.69 8.42 18.89
CA PHE A 115 12.56 7.68 19.47
C PHE A 115 12.63 7.74 20.99
N ALA A 116 11.47 7.77 21.65
CA ALA A 116 11.45 7.81 23.11
C ALA A 116 11.79 6.45 23.74
N SER A 117 11.67 5.35 22.99
CA SER A 117 11.93 3.99 23.47
C SER A 117 12.13 3.00 22.31
N LEU A 118 12.58 1.77 22.63
CA LEU A 118 12.60 0.67 21.67
C LEU A 118 11.19 0.28 21.19
N ALA A 119 10.19 0.33 22.09
CA ALA A 119 8.79 0.11 21.73
C ALA A 119 8.34 1.10 20.66
N ASP A 120 8.73 2.38 20.78
CA ASP A 120 8.44 3.40 19.77
C ASP A 120 9.16 3.13 18.43
N MET A 121 10.34 2.49 18.43
CA MET A 121 11.02 2.10 17.19
C MET A 121 10.34 0.91 16.49
N PHE A 122 9.75 -0.01 17.25
CA PHE A 122 8.98 -1.13 16.71
C PHE A 122 7.52 -0.78 16.39
N ASP A 123 7.00 0.32 16.93
CA ASP A 123 5.68 0.83 16.56
C ASP A 123 5.65 1.14 15.06
N PRO A 124 4.81 0.45 14.26
CA PRO A 124 4.84 0.58 12.81
C PRO A 124 4.61 2.02 12.33
N ASP A 125 3.74 2.78 12.99
CA ASP A 125 3.40 4.15 12.59
C ASP A 125 4.54 5.13 12.87
N ARG A 126 5.18 5.05 14.03
CA ARG A 126 6.34 5.87 14.35
C ARG A 126 7.55 5.51 13.49
N ASN A 127 7.78 4.22 13.27
CA ASN A 127 8.82 3.71 12.38
C ASN A 127 8.63 4.25 10.95
N ALA A 128 7.42 4.14 10.41
CA ALA A 128 7.08 4.63 9.07
C ALA A 128 7.16 6.16 8.95
N THR A 129 6.70 6.89 9.96
CA THR A 129 6.74 8.37 9.95
C THR A 129 8.18 8.86 9.90
N TYR A 130 9.05 8.33 10.76
CA TYR A 130 10.46 8.69 10.75
C TYR A 130 11.15 8.30 9.43
N ALA A 131 10.87 7.09 8.92
CA ALA A 131 11.43 6.63 7.66
C ALA A 131 11.00 7.52 6.47
N ALA A 132 9.74 7.97 6.46
CA ALA A 132 9.21 8.89 5.44
C ALA A 132 9.95 10.24 5.48
N ASP A 133 10.11 10.83 6.66
CA ASP A 133 10.82 12.10 6.80
C ASP A 133 12.29 11.98 6.39
N TYR A 134 12.93 10.88 6.79
CA TYR A 134 14.32 10.60 6.42
C TYR A 134 14.47 10.42 4.91
N LEU A 135 13.60 9.63 4.27
CA LEU A 135 13.58 9.46 2.82
C LEU A 135 13.31 10.78 2.08
N ALA A 136 12.35 11.58 2.56
CA ALA A 136 12.06 12.88 1.98
C ALA A 136 13.27 13.82 2.03
N SER A 137 14.07 13.78 3.10
CA SER A 137 15.31 14.56 3.19
C SER A 137 16.36 14.17 2.14
N HIS A 138 16.40 12.88 1.75
CA HIS A 138 17.23 12.42 0.64
C HIS A 138 16.67 12.89 -0.70
N TYR A 139 15.34 12.78 -0.88
CA TYR A 139 14.66 13.25 -2.09
C TYR A 139 14.87 14.75 -2.35
N GLN A 140 14.86 15.58 -1.31
CA GLN A 140 15.15 17.01 -1.46
C GLN A 140 16.53 17.30 -2.09
N ARG A 141 17.49 16.39 -1.93
CA ARG A 141 18.85 16.51 -2.48
C ARG A 141 18.99 15.81 -3.82
N THR A 142 18.29 14.69 -4.04
CA THR A 142 18.44 13.87 -5.25
C THR A 142 17.44 14.25 -6.35
N GLY A 143 16.25 14.73 -5.99
CA GLY A 143 15.13 14.98 -6.92
C GLY A 143 14.51 13.71 -7.51
N ASP A 144 14.98 12.54 -7.12
CA ASP A 144 14.60 11.23 -7.67
C ASP A 144 14.42 10.21 -6.54
N TRP A 145 13.31 9.46 -6.58
CA TRP A 145 12.93 8.54 -5.50
C TRP A 145 13.81 7.29 -5.45
N ILE A 146 14.29 6.79 -6.59
CA ILE A 146 15.18 5.62 -6.62
C ILE A 146 16.54 6.02 -6.02
N ALA A 147 17.09 7.17 -6.43
CA ALA A 147 18.31 7.72 -5.86
C ALA A 147 18.15 8.05 -4.36
N ALA A 148 16.99 8.56 -3.96
CA ALA A 148 16.69 8.81 -2.54
C ALA A 148 16.67 7.52 -1.72
N ALA A 149 16.09 6.44 -2.26
CA ALA A 149 16.08 5.13 -1.62
C ALA A 149 17.50 4.53 -1.52
N GLY A 150 18.33 4.70 -2.56
CA GLY A 150 19.75 4.33 -2.50
C GLY A 150 20.50 5.07 -1.38
N ALA A 151 20.30 6.38 -1.27
CA ALA A 151 20.93 7.23 -0.25
C ALA A 151 20.36 7.00 1.17
N TYR A 152 19.09 6.61 1.28
CA TYR A 152 18.46 6.15 2.52
C TYR A 152 19.23 4.95 3.09
N HIS A 153 19.56 3.98 2.23
CA HIS A 153 20.24 2.75 2.63
C HIS A 153 21.74 2.94 2.89
N SER A 154 22.47 3.63 2.00
CA SER A 154 23.92 3.81 2.16
C SER A 154 24.47 4.99 1.36
N ALA A 155 25.45 5.69 1.94
CA ALA A 155 26.26 6.67 1.21
C ALA A 155 27.36 6.02 0.34
N THR A 156 27.63 4.71 0.51
CA THR A 156 28.62 3.99 -0.28
C THR A 156 28.00 3.56 -1.61
N GLU A 157 28.52 4.08 -2.71
CA GLU A 157 27.95 3.95 -4.06
C GLU A 157 27.66 2.49 -4.48
N ALA A 158 28.57 1.56 -4.18
CA ALA A 158 28.38 0.15 -4.53
C ALA A 158 27.19 -0.50 -3.80
N TYR A 159 26.94 -0.12 -2.54
CA TYR A 159 25.79 -0.63 -1.77
C TYR A 159 24.50 0.07 -2.19
N ALA A 160 24.55 1.40 -2.39
CA ALA A 160 23.42 2.16 -2.91
C ALA A 160 22.96 1.62 -4.27
N THR A 161 23.88 1.33 -5.20
CA THR A 161 23.54 0.82 -6.54
C THR A 161 22.81 -0.51 -6.49
N ARG A 162 23.30 -1.46 -5.67
CA ARG A 162 22.63 -2.76 -5.49
C ARG A 162 21.25 -2.60 -4.87
N TYR A 163 21.14 -1.70 -3.90
CA TYR A 163 19.88 -1.40 -3.24
C TYR A 163 18.86 -0.77 -4.20
N MET A 164 19.28 0.22 -4.99
CA MET A 164 18.44 0.88 -6.00
C MET A 164 17.86 -0.11 -7.01
N ALA A 165 18.66 -1.06 -7.50
CA ALA A 165 18.18 -2.10 -8.41
C ALA A 165 17.06 -2.94 -7.76
N ARG A 166 17.30 -3.45 -6.55
CA ARG A 166 16.29 -4.23 -5.80
C ARG A 166 15.04 -3.41 -5.49
N PHE A 167 15.20 -2.14 -5.11
CA PHE A 167 14.09 -1.24 -4.84
C PHE A 167 13.25 -1.00 -6.10
N SER A 168 13.89 -0.76 -7.26
CA SER A 168 13.23 -0.58 -8.55
C SER A 168 12.43 -1.83 -8.93
N ASP A 169 13.02 -3.02 -8.83
CA ASP A 169 12.34 -4.28 -9.16
C ASP A 169 11.07 -4.47 -8.32
N ILE A 170 11.15 -4.16 -7.02
CA ILE A 170 10.00 -4.23 -6.12
C ILE A 170 8.96 -3.16 -6.49
N LEU A 171 9.38 -1.92 -6.74
CA LEU A 171 8.48 -0.83 -7.11
C LEU A 171 7.70 -1.13 -8.40
N ASP A 172 8.38 -1.68 -9.41
CA ASP A 172 7.78 -2.10 -10.66
C ASP A 172 6.77 -3.22 -10.46
N SER A 173 7.01 -4.14 -9.51
CA SER A 173 6.07 -5.21 -9.18
C SER A 173 4.78 -4.71 -8.49
N LEU A 174 4.83 -3.57 -7.79
CA LEU A 174 3.67 -2.99 -7.09
C LEU A 174 2.78 -2.13 -8.00
N SER A 175 3.36 -1.56 -9.06
CA SER A 175 2.66 -0.65 -9.97
C SER A 175 1.43 -1.29 -10.67
N PRO A 176 1.47 -2.56 -11.16
CA PRO A 176 0.31 -3.24 -11.72
C PRO A 176 -0.82 -3.50 -10.71
N ILE A 177 -0.49 -3.72 -9.43
CA ILE A 177 -1.46 -4.03 -8.37
C ILE A 177 -2.39 -2.82 -8.15
N ARG A 178 -1.87 -1.59 -8.28
CA ARG A 178 -2.67 -0.36 -8.23
C ARG A 178 -3.55 -0.20 -9.45
N LEU A 179 -3.11 -0.51 -10.67
CA LEU A 179 -4.01 -0.45 -11.83
C LEU A 179 -5.17 -1.43 -11.62
N ALA A 180 -4.91 -2.64 -11.11
CA ALA A 180 -5.95 -3.61 -10.81
C ALA A 180 -6.87 -3.20 -9.63
N ALA A 181 -6.33 -2.59 -8.57
CA ALA A 181 -7.10 -2.16 -7.40
C ALA A 181 -7.82 -0.81 -7.59
N ALA A 182 -7.31 0.06 -8.47
CA ALA A 182 -7.90 1.35 -8.82
C ALA A 182 -8.91 1.24 -9.98
N LEU A 183 -8.87 0.16 -10.78
CA LEU A 183 -9.97 -0.19 -11.65
C LEU A 183 -11.19 -0.50 -10.78
N PRO A 184 -12.39 0.02 -11.14
CA PRO A 184 -13.62 -0.36 -10.45
C PRO A 184 -13.72 -1.88 -10.47
N GLN A 185 -13.73 -2.51 -9.30
CA GLN A 185 -14.08 -3.91 -9.22
C GLN A 185 -15.53 -4.02 -9.66
N ASP A 186 -15.74 -4.57 -10.86
CA ASP A 186 -17.06 -4.86 -11.39
C ASP A 186 -17.66 -5.93 -10.47
N THR A 187 -18.37 -5.47 -9.44
CA THR A 187 -19.07 -6.34 -8.49
C THR A 187 -20.26 -6.94 -9.23
N GLY A 188 -19.99 -8.04 -9.93
CA GLY A 188 -20.95 -9.00 -10.47
C GLY A 188 -22.31 -8.39 -10.81
N GLY A 189 -22.45 -7.91 -12.04
CA GLY A 189 -23.65 -7.25 -12.53
C GLY A 189 -24.96 -7.95 -12.16
N ALA A 190 -25.67 -7.39 -11.19
CA ALA A 190 -27.11 -7.32 -11.31
C ALA A 190 -27.39 -6.46 -12.55
N LEU A 191 -27.95 -7.07 -13.60
CA LEU A 191 -28.40 -6.36 -14.80
C LEU A 191 -29.12 -5.10 -14.35
N ARG A 192 -28.48 -3.94 -14.55
CA ARG A 192 -29.03 -2.64 -14.21
C ARG A 192 -30.18 -2.43 -15.19
N GLN A 193 -31.37 -2.90 -14.82
CA GLN A 193 -32.58 -2.64 -15.60
C GLN A 193 -32.70 -1.13 -15.72
N ASN A 194 -32.59 -0.65 -16.96
CA ASN A 194 -32.59 0.76 -17.26
C ASN A 194 -33.97 1.31 -16.91
N ARG A 195 -34.10 1.95 -15.75
CA ARG A 195 -35.35 2.59 -15.28
C ARG A 195 -35.65 3.90 -16.02
N TYR A 196 -34.85 4.25 -17.04
CA TYR A 196 -35.03 5.42 -17.87
C TYR A 196 -35.40 4.97 -19.30
N PRO A 197 -36.69 4.74 -19.60
CA PRO A 197 -37.14 4.26 -20.91
C PRO A 197 -36.90 5.27 -22.05
N LEU A 198 -36.49 6.50 -21.75
CA LEU A 198 -36.23 7.55 -22.72
C LEU A 198 -34.83 7.50 -23.35
N LEU A 199 -33.97 6.57 -22.92
CA LEU A 199 -32.64 6.34 -23.49
C LEU A 199 -32.50 4.91 -24.01
N ALA A 200 -33.55 4.39 -24.63
CA ALA A 200 -33.43 3.21 -25.49
C ALA A 200 -32.67 3.63 -26.75
N GLY A 201 -31.39 3.26 -26.83
CA GLY A 201 -30.59 3.38 -28.05
C GLY A 201 -31.21 2.54 -29.15
N GLY A 202 -32.05 3.17 -29.97
CA GLY A 202 -32.52 2.60 -31.22
C GLY A 202 -31.35 2.42 -32.18
N GLN A 203 -31.27 1.27 -32.82
CA GLN A 203 -30.35 1.05 -33.94
C GLN A 203 -30.76 2.00 -35.07
N GLY A 204 -30.00 3.08 -35.24
CA GLY A 204 -30.24 4.11 -36.24
C GLY A 204 -28.92 4.55 -36.85
N ALA A 205 -28.81 4.35 -38.17
CA ALA A 205 -27.67 4.70 -39.00
C ALA A 205 -27.25 6.18 -38.85
N GLY A 206 -25.97 6.45 -39.09
CA GLY A 206 -25.32 7.75 -38.89
C GLY A 206 -26.12 8.95 -39.38
N GLY A 207 -26.31 9.92 -38.48
CA GLY A 207 -26.99 11.17 -38.75
C GLY A 207 -26.20 12.36 -38.21
N SER A 208 -25.77 13.22 -39.12
CA SER A 208 -25.03 14.46 -38.89
C SER A 208 -25.84 15.49 -38.08
N LEU A 209 -25.22 16.13 -37.07
CA LEU A 209 -25.81 17.22 -36.28
C LEU A 209 -25.50 18.60 -36.90
N VAL A 210 -26.12 18.90 -38.04
CA VAL A 210 -26.25 20.29 -38.51
C VAL A 210 -27.70 20.59 -38.89
N PRO A 211 -28.25 21.75 -38.47
CA PRO A 211 -29.56 22.16 -38.93
C PRO A 211 -29.49 22.48 -40.43
N ARG A 212 -30.21 21.70 -41.26
CA ARG A 212 -30.44 22.06 -42.66
C ARG A 212 -31.59 23.06 -42.71
N SER A 213 -31.28 24.36 -42.71
CA SER A 213 -32.23 25.37 -43.15
C SER A 213 -32.18 25.45 -44.68
N THR A 214 -33.29 25.14 -45.32
CA THR A 214 -33.52 25.38 -46.75
C THR A 214 -34.60 26.44 -46.89
N GLY A 215 -34.25 27.59 -47.48
CA GLY A 215 -35.21 28.57 -48.00
C GLY A 215 -34.97 29.99 -47.52
N GLY A 216 -34.14 30.73 -48.26
CA GLY A 216 -33.99 32.17 -48.08
C GLY A 216 -35.10 32.97 -48.75
N ALA A 217 -35.35 34.17 -48.22
CA ALA A 217 -35.81 35.33 -48.99
C ALA A 217 -35.21 36.59 -48.33
N ALA A 218 -34.42 37.34 -49.09
CA ALA A 218 -33.89 38.64 -48.71
C ALA A 218 -34.96 39.72 -48.85
N LEU A 219 -35.04 40.67 -47.90
CA LEU A 219 -35.84 41.88 -48.04
C LEU A 219 -35.11 43.08 -47.40
N PHE A 220 -34.17 43.65 -48.15
CA PHE A 220 -33.84 45.08 -48.02
C PHE A 220 -34.39 45.81 -49.25
N GLY A 221 -35.15 46.88 -49.03
CA GLY A 221 -35.63 47.78 -50.07
C GLY A 221 -36.83 48.61 -49.58
N GLY A 222 -36.55 49.77 -48.97
CA GLY A 222 -37.58 50.69 -48.47
C GLY A 222 -38.24 51.55 -49.55
N ARG A 223 -39.31 52.26 -49.16
CA ARG A 223 -39.65 53.61 -49.64
C ARG A 223 -40.64 54.33 -48.72
N LEU A 224 -40.43 55.64 -48.62
CA LEU A 224 -41.19 56.74 -47.98
C LEU A 224 -42.64 56.86 -48.54
N PRO A 225 -43.52 57.67 -47.93
CA PRO A 225 -43.43 59.15 -47.92
C PRO A 225 -43.07 59.77 -46.56
#